data_AF-A0A919CJB3-F1
#
_entry.id   AF-A0A919CJB3-F1
#
_cell.length_a   1.000
_cell.length_b   1.000
_cell.length_c   1.000
_cell.angle_alpha   90.00
_cell.angle_beta   90.00
_cell.angle_gamma   90.00
#
_symmetry.space_group_name_H-M   'P 1'
#
loop_
_entity.id
_entity.type
_entity.pdbx_description
1 polymer ?
#
loop_
_entity_poly.entity_id
_entity_poly.type
_entity_poly.pdbx_seq_one_letter_code
_entity_poly.pdbx_strand_id
1 'polypeptide(L)'
;MLGGTGIGELLVPAGYGTDPAVRAVCEAVLGGELAPGLTLLADTRDDPHARVHAAEALGRAAVQRIGDVAELAEDGADQADVLLWVGHTLLADAQRRPGSSRADRKGLAAALQEVRIPLETSAELRPDDAAPWTALQTVAMGLGANRDEKDRLWREITDRAPALFPAHMTRVRTLSPTRGGTTEEMFASAGASADVAPEGDPLPAVLALAHAEHLRGEEKRLVAEGKNPEIAHLGLGRLHGEPVQELFDLARSWAENAVPHVYDTQAHHLFGWAFHRAGMPDPARWHLGSVGRHSCDLPWSFFGAPRAETARAMAELGVDPTAHDTVGGDPRRDP
;
A
#
# COMPACT_ATOMS: atom_id res chain seq x y z
N MET A 1 -12.64 -18.53 21.05
CA MET A 1 -12.05 -17.38 20.35
C MET A 1 -10.55 -17.56 20.33
N LEU A 2 -9.93 -17.49 19.15
CA LEU A 2 -8.47 -17.51 19.03
C LEU A 2 -7.91 -16.22 19.64
N GLY A 3 -6.87 -16.34 20.47
CA GLY A 3 -6.14 -15.16 20.96
C GLY A 3 -5.33 -14.50 19.84
N GLY A 4 -4.87 -13.26 20.05
CA GLY A 4 -4.14 -12.49 19.03
C GLY A 4 -2.90 -13.19 18.45
N THR A 5 -2.16 -13.96 19.25
CA THR A 5 -1.01 -14.74 18.76
C THR A 5 -1.43 -15.82 17.75
N GLY A 6 -2.53 -16.53 18.01
CA GLY A 6 -3.04 -17.58 17.12
C GLY A 6 -3.62 -17.02 15.82
N ILE A 7 -4.32 -15.88 15.88
CA ILE A 7 -4.76 -15.15 14.68
C ILE A 7 -3.56 -14.70 13.86
N GLY A 8 -2.52 -14.19 14.54
CA GLY A 8 -1.26 -13.79 13.92
C GLY A 8 -0.74 -14.87 13.00
N GLU A 9 -0.57 -16.11 13.47
CA GLU A 9 -0.04 -17.24 12.70
C GLU A 9 -0.85 -17.59 11.43
N LEU A 10 -2.14 -17.27 11.40
CA LEU A 10 -3.03 -17.53 10.26
C LEU A 10 -2.95 -16.46 9.16
N LEU A 11 -2.51 -15.25 9.50
CA LEU A 11 -2.45 -14.14 8.54
C LEU A 11 -1.34 -14.34 7.49
N VAL A 12 -1.68 -14.04 6.23
CA VAL A 12 -0.80 -14.12 5.05
C VAL A 12 -0.60 -12.70 4.49
N PRO A 13 0.64 -12.25 4.27
CA PRO A 13 0.89 -10.96 3.65
C PRO A 13 0.24 -10.83 2.27
N ALA A 14 -0.45 -9.71 2.04
CA ALA A 14 -1.02 -9.34 0.75
C ALA A 14 0.05 -8.85 -0.26
N GLY A 15 1.34 -8.84 0.12
CA GLY A 15 2.43 -8.40 -0.73
C GLY A 15 2.63 -9.22 -2.02
N TYR A 16 2.08 -10.42 -2.14
CA TYR A 16 2.06 -11.16 -3.43
C TYR A 16 0.69 -11.13 -4.10
N GLY A 17 -0.16 -10.17 -3.70
CA GLY A 17 -1.56 -10.14 -4.07
C GLY A 17 -2.42 -11.13 -3.28
N THR A 18 -3.73 -10.98 -3.49
CA THR A 18 -4.77 -11.89 -3.00
C THR A 18 -5.28 -12.84 -4.08
N ASP A 19 -5.12 -12.47 -5.36
CA ASP A 19 -5.44 -13.31 -6.51
C ASP A 19 -4.53 -14.57 -6.54
N PRO A 20 -5.10 -15.79 -6.49
CA PRO A 20 -4.33 -17.03 -6.62
C PRO A 20 -3.44 -17.09 -7.87
N ALA A 21 -3.86 -16.52 -9.00
CA ALA A 21 -3.06 -16.53 -10.23
C ALA A 21 -1.78 -15.69 -10.09
N VAL A 22 -1.90 -14.46 -9.57
CA VAL A 22 -0.74 -13.60 -9.28
C VAL A 22 0.20 -14.27 -8.27
N ARG A 23 -0.36 -14.89 -7.23
CA ARG A 23 0.43 -15.60 -6.21
C ARG A 23 1.19 -16.79 -6.78
N ALA A 24 0.55 -17.59 -7.64
CA ALA A 24 1.20 -18.71 -8.32
C ALA A 24 2.37 -18.24 -9.20
N VAL A 25 2.22 -17.12 -9.91
CA VAL A 25 3.32 -16.50 -10.67
C VAL A 25 4.45 -16.05 -9.73
N CYS A 26 4.14 -15.41 -8.60
CA CYS A 26 5.16 -15.04 -7.61
C CYS A 26 5.89 -16.27 -7.04
N GLU A 27 5.19 -17.37 -6.79
CA GLU A 27 5.78 -18.64 -6.35
C GLU A 27 6.70 -19.24 -7.42
N ALA A 28 6.32 -19.21 -8.69
CA ALA A 28 7.15 -19.63 -9.80
C ALA A 28 8.45 -18.78 -9.90
N VAL A 29 8.32 -17.45 -9.78
CA VAL A 29 9.47 -16.53 -9.76
C VAL A 29 10.39 -16.81 -8.57
N LEU A 30 9.84 -17.07 -7.37
CA LEU A 30 10.64 -17.49 -6.22
C LEU A 30 11.41 -18.79 -6.53
N GLY A 31 10.77 -19.74 -7.22
CA GLY A 31 11.36 -20.97 -7.74
C GLY A 31 12.42 -20.77 -8.84
N GLY A 32 12.43 -19.62 -9.51
CA GLY A 32 13.37 -19.26 -10.57
C GLY A 32 12.79 -19.32 -11.98
N GLU A 33 11.49 -19.58 -12.12
CA GLU A 33 10.78 -19.52 -13.38
C GLU A 33 10.30 -18.09 -13.63
N LEU A 34 11.05 -17.32 -14.45
CA LEU A 34 10.79 -15.90 -14.66
C LEU A 34 9.80 -15.60 -15.80
N ALA A 35 9.67 -16.51 -16.76
CA ALA A 35 8.80 -16.30 -17.93
C ALA A 35 7.33 -15.98 -17.58
N PRO A 36 6.69 -16.65 -16.58
CA PRO A 36 5.35 -16.29 -16.15
C PRO A 36 5.23 -14.85 -15.64
N GLY A 37 6.29 -14.30 -15.06
CA GLY A 37 6.32 -12.91 -14.59
C GLY A 37 6.25 -11.92 -15.74
N LEU A 38 6.97 -12.17 -16.85
CA LEU A 38 6.88 -11.34 -18.06
C LEU A 38 5.49 -11.38 -18.68
N THR A 39 4.88 -12.57 -18.75
CA THR A 39 3.50 -12.71 -19.23
C THR A 39 2.53 -11.89 -18.38
N LEU A 40 2.64 -11.99 -17.05
CA LEU A 40 1.81 -11.19 -16.14
C LEU A 40 1.98 -9.68 -16.34
N LEU A 41 3.21 -9.20 -16.53
CA LEU A 41 3.47 -7.77 -16.80
C LEU A 41 2.87 -7.33 -18.15
N ALA A 42 2.92 -8.20 -19.17
CA ALA A 42 2.36 -7.91 -20.48
C ALA A 42 0.81 -7.87 -20.45
N ASP A 43 0.18 -8.82 -19.76
CA ASP A 43 -1.28 -8.94 -19.67
C ASP A 43 -1.92 -7.80 -18.86
N THR A 44 -1.14 -7.09 -18.05
CA THR A 44 -1.61 -5.97 -17.20
C THR A 44 -1.39 -4.58 -17.81
N ARG A 45 -0.90 -4.48 -19.05
CA ARG A 45 -0.56 -3.19 -19.69
C ARG A 45 -1.74 -2.23 -19.86
N ASP A 46 -2.94 -2.77 -20.05
CA ASP A 46 -4.15 -1.97 -20.28
C ASP A 46 -4.90 -1.60 -18.99
N ASP A 47 -4.42 -2.05 -17.83
CA ASP A 47 -4.97 -1.72 -16.51
C ASP A 47 -3.85 -1.17 -15.60
N PRO A 48 -3.79 0.16 -15.39
CA PRO A 48 -2.76 0.78 -14.55
C PRO A 48 -2.70 0.26 -13.11
N HIS A 49 -3.85 -0.13 -12.52
CA HIS A 49 -3.87 -0.67 -11.15
C HIS A 49 -3.27 -2.07 -11.13
N ALA A 50 -3.72 -2.94 -12.03
CA ALA A 50 -3.17 -4.29 -12.15
C ALA A 50 -1.68 -4.26 -12.51
N ARG A 51 -1.26 -3.33 -13.37
CA ARG A 51 0.14 -3.12 -13.78
C ARG A 51 1.04 -2.85 -12.59
N VAL A 52 0.70 -1.86 -11.76
CA VAL A 52 1.49 -1.50 -10.57
C VAL A 52 1.49 -2.64 -9.57
N HIS A 53 0.32 -3.23 -9.32
CA HIS A 53 0.19 -4.32 -8.36
C HIS A 53 1.03 -5.54 -8.76
N ALA A 54 1.01 -5.93 -10.03
CA ALA A 54 1.84 -7.01 -10.57
C ALA A 54 3.34 -6.70 -10.46
N ALA A 55 3.77 -5.50 -10.86
CA ALA A 55 5.16 -5.08 -10.80
C ALA A 55 5.71 -5.07 -9.36
N GLU A 56 4.92 -4.60 -8.39
CA GLU A 56 5.28 -4.66 -6.98
C GLU A 56 5.38 -6.09 -6.44
N ALA A 57 4.41 -6.95 -6.76
CA ALA A 57 4.40 -8.35 -6.32
C ALA A 57 5.59 -9.13 -6.89
N LEU A 58 5.85 -8.97 -8.18
CA LEU A 58 7.00 -9.55 -8.87
C LEU A 58 8.33 -9.00 -8.35
N GLY A 59 8.41 -7.69 -8.08
CA GLY A 59 9.59 -7.09 -7.47
C GLY A 59 9.92 -7.69 -6.11
N ARG A 60 8.90 -7.91 -5.27
CA ARG A 60 9.08 -8.60 -3.97
C ARG A 60 9.48 -10.07 -4.12
N ALA A 61 8.97 -10.76 -5.13
CA ALA A 61 9.30 -12.16 -5.39
C ALA A 61 10.73 -12.33 -5.93
N ALA A 62 11.22 -11.35 -6.70
CA ALA A 62 12.51 -11.42 -7.41
C ALA A 62 13.70 -10.82 -6.65
N VAL A 63 13.58 -10.40 -5.37
CA VAL A 63 14.65 -9.70 -4.63
C VAL A 63 16.00 -10.44 -4.66
N GLN A 64 16.00 -11.78 -4.70
CA GLN A 64 17.22 -12.60 -4.75
C GLN A 64 17.67 -12.95 -6.17
N ARG A 65 17.04 -12.37 -7.20
CA ARG A 65 17.15 -12.73 -8.62
C ARG A 65 17.25 -11.50 -9.53
N ILE A 66 17.71 -10.36 -9.02
CA ILE A 66 17.79 -9.11 -9.80
C ILE A 66 18.62 -9.29 -11.07
N GLY A 67 19.73 -10.04 -11.00
CA GLY A 67 20.57 -10.37 -12.16
C GLY A 67 19.80 -11.18 -13.21
N ASP A 68 19.21 -12.30 -12.79
CA ASP A 68 18.40 -13.17 -13.66
C ASP A 68 17.28 -12.39 -14.36
N VAL A 69 16.61 -11.46 -13.67
CA VAL A 69 15.56 -10.61 -14.27
C VAL A 69 16.16 -9.64 -15.30
N ALA A 70 17.32 -9.05 -15.02
CA ALA A 70 17.97 -8.13 -15.95
C ALA A 70 18.43 -8.84 -17.25
N GLU A 71 18.91 -10.08 -17.16
CA GLU A 71 19.35 -10.90 -18.30
C GLU A 71 18.20 -11.20 -19.28
N LEU A 72 16.94 -11.17 -18.85
CA LEU A 72 15.78 -11.38 -19.74
C LEU A 72 15.74 -10.41 -20.93
N ALA A 73 16.27 -9.20 -20.78
CA ALA A 73 16.34 -8.23 -21.88
C ALA A 73 17.30 -8.69 -22.98
N GLU A 74 18.37 -9.40 -22.63
CA GLU A 74 19.33 -9.97 -23.58
C GLU A 74 18.72 -11.14 -24.37
N ASP A 75 17.78 -11.85 -23.75
CA ASP A 75 17.01 -12.96 -24.33
C ASP A 75 15.82 -12.51 -25.21
N GLY A 76 15.69 -11.21 -25.46
CA GLY A 76 14.69 -10.64 -26.36
C GLY A 76 13.33 -10.34 -25.71
N ALA A 77 13.23 -10.36 -24.37
CA ALA A 77 12.05 -9.86 -23.67
C ALA A 77 11.84 -8.35 -23.89
N ASP A 78 10.61 -7.88 -23.67
CA ASP A 78 10.28 -6.47 -23.76
C ASP A 78 11.08 -5.65 -22.73
N GLN A 79 11.96 -4.78 -23.22
CA GLN A 79 12.91 -4.07 -22.38
C GLN A 79 12.23 -3.14 -21.36
N ALA A 80 11.09 -2.55 -21.70
CA ALA A 80 10.38 -1.65 -20.78
C ALA A 80 9.77 -2.42 -19.60
N ASP A 81 9.27 -3.65 -19.84
CA ASP A 81 8.75 -4.53 -18.79
C ASP A 81 9.86 -5.10 -17.91
N VAL A 82 10.99 -5.51 -18.51
CA VAL A 82 12.16 -5.97 -17.76
C VAL A 82 12.67 -4.85 -16.84
N LEU A 83 12.82 -3.63 -17.35
CA LEU A 83 13.29 -2.50 -16.55
C LEU A 83 12.29 -2.09 -15.46
N LEU A 84 10.98 -2.16 -15.72
CA LEU A 84 9.98 -1.95 -14.66
C LEU A 84 10.17 -2.98 -13.54
N TRP A 85 10.32 -4.25 -13.89
CA TRP A 85 10.52 -5.32 -12.93
C TRP A 85 11.82 -5.16 -12.15
N VAL A 86 12.94 -4.88 -12.82
CA VAL A 86 14.23 -4.59 -12.17
C VAL A 86 14.07 -3.43 -11.19
N GLY A 87 13.43 -2.34 -11.59
CA GLY A 87 13.19 -1.18 -10.73
C GLY A 87 12.37 -1.51 -9.48
N HIS A 88 11.27 -2.23 -9.61
CA HIS A 88 10.48 -2.68 -8.46
C HIS A 88 11.21 -3.70 -7.58
N THR A 89 12.10 -4.51 -8.15
CA THR A 89 12.92 -5.46 -7.40
C THR A 89 13.97 -4.74 -6.55
N LEU A 90 14.66 -3.75 -7.12
CA LEU A 90 15.59 -2.89 -6.39
C LEU A 90 14.87 -2.09 -5.29
N LEU A 91 13.67 -1.59 -5.58
CA LEU A 91 12.86 -0.87 -4.59
C LEU A 91 12.47 -1.79 -3.43
N ALA A 92 12.05 -3.03 -3.72
CA ALA A 92 11.73 -4.02 -2.71
C ALA A 92 12.97 -4.40 -1.86
N ASP A 93 14.16 -4.55 -2.46
CA ASP A 93 15.40 -4.76 -1.70
C ASP A 93 15.71 -3.57 -0.77
N ALA A 94 15.64 -2.34 -1.30
CA ALA A 94 15.92 -1.13 -0.55
C ALA A 94 15.02 -1.01 0.69
N GLN A 95 13.74 -1.36 0.57
CA GLN A 95 12.76 -1.30 1.67
C GLN A 95 12.98 -2.33 2.77
N ARG A 96 13.74 -3.42 2.51
CA ARG A 96 14.10 -4.42 3.53
C ARG A 96 15.24 -3.97 4.44
N ARG A 97 15.94 -2.89 4.09
CA ARG A 97 17.10 -2.42 4.82
C ARG A 97 16.69 -1.83 6.18
N PRO A 98 17.49 -2.04 7.24
CA PRO A 98 17.29 -1.35 8.52
C PRO A 98 17.27 0.17 8.32
N GLY A 99 16.51 0.90 9.14
CA GLY A 99 16.33 2.35 8.98
C GLY A 99 16.75 3.19 10.20
N SER A 100 17.46 2.60 11.16
CA SER A 100 17.62 3.22 12.49
C SER A 100 18.84 4.14 12.58
N SER A 101 19.94 3.79 11.92
CA SER A 101 21.22 4.49 12.03
C SER A 101 21.42 5.58 10.96
N ARG A 102 22.43 6.44 11.12
CA ARG A 102 22.81 7.39 10.05
C ARG A 102 23.39 6.66 8.84
N ALA A 103 24.14 5.57 9.06
CA ALA A 103 24.70 4.76 7.98
C ALA A 103 23.58 4.05 7.20
N ASP A 104 22.58 3.54 7.91
CA ASP A 104 21.35 2.94 7.36
C ASP A 104 20.67 3.92 6.42
N ARG A 105 20.44 5.16 6.87
CA ARG A 105 19.80 6.21 6.05
C ARG A 105 20.60 6.53 4.79
N LYS A 106 21.94 6.60 4.88
CA LYS A 106 22.79 6.85 3.71
C LYS A 106 22.77 5.66 2.74
N GLY A 107 22.80 4.43 3.26
CA GLY A 107 22.73 3.21 2.45
C GLY A 107 21.38 3.07 1.74
N LEU A 108 20.28 3.41 2.42
CA LEU A 108 18.95 3.47 1.83
C LEU A 108 18.89 4.54 0.74
N ALA A 109 19.39 5.75 0.98
CA ALA A 109 19.39 6.81 -0.01
C ALA A 109 20.19 6.41 -1.27
N ALA A 110 21.35 5.76 -1.11
CA ALA A 110 22.13 5.24 -2.24
C ALA A 110 21.34 4.19 -3.04
N ALA A 111 20.73 3.21 -2.36
CA ALA A 111 19.92 2.19 -3.01
C ALA A 111 18.71 2.81 -3.76
N LEU A 112 18.04 3.80 -3.17
CA LEU A 112 16.93 4.50 -3.83
C LEU A 112 17.37 5.31 -5.06
N GLN A 113 18.61 5.80 -5.12
CA GLN A 113 19.12 6.45 -6.34
C GLN A 113 19.35 5.43 -7.46
N GLU A 114 19.81 4.22 -7.13
CA GLU A 114 20.00 3.13 -8.11
C GLU A 114 18.67 2.68 -8.73
N VAL A 115 17.58 2.69 -7.95
CA VAL A 115 16.22 2.37 -8.42
C VAL A 115 15.75 3.30 -9.55
N ARG A 116 16.20 4.57 -9.58
CA ARG A 116 15.71 5.56 -10.56
C ARG A 116 16.04 5.18 -11.98
N ILE A 117 17.25 4.69 -12.24
CA ILE A 117 17.76 4.43 -13.60
C ILE A 117 16.82 3.49 -14.38
N PRO A 118 16.54 2.25 -13.92
CA PRO A 118 15.68 1.36 -14.68
C PRO A 118 14.24 1.88 -14.78
N LEU A 119 13.71 2.57 -13.77
CA LEU A 119 12.34 3.10 -13.83
C LEU A 119 12.21 4.28 -14.79
N GLU A 120 13.19 5.20 -14.82
CA GLU A 120 13.21 6.33 -15.76
C GLU A 120 13.33 5.81 -17.19
N THR A 121 14.22 4.85 -17.46
CA THR A 121 14.33 4.23 -18.79
C THR A 121 13.08 3.42 -19.16
N SER A 122 12.45 2.73 -18.22
CA SER A 122 11.17 2.05 -18.45
C SER A 122 10.07 3.05 -18.86
N ALA A 123 9.98 4.19 -18.17
CA ALA A 123 9.03 5.27 -18.51
C ALA A 123 9.33 5.91 -19.89
N GLU A 124 10.60 6.06 -20.26
CA GLU A 124 10.99 6.57 -21.59
C GLU A 124 10.60 5.59 -22.71
N LEU A 125 10.78 4.29 -22.48
CA LEU A 125 10.46 3.24 -23.46
C LEU A 125 8.95 3.00 -23.60
N ARG A 126 8.17 3.26 -22.54
CA ARG A 126 6.71 3.21 -22.57
C ARG A 126 6.10 4.48 -21.97
N PRO A 127 6.01 5.56 -22.76
CA PRO A 127 5.58 6.87 -22.28
C PRO A 127 4.18 6.92 -21.68
N ASP A 128 3.27 6.00 -22.06
CA ASP A 128 1.89 5.98 -21.56
C ASP A 128 1.73 5.18 -20.26
N ASP A 129 2.75 4.44 -19.81
CA ASP A 129 2.69 3.61 -18.61
C ASP A 129 2.87 4.45 -17.33
N ALA A 130 1.86 4.43 -16.46
CA ALA A 130 1.90 5.13 -15.18
C ALA A 130 2.74 4.40 -14.12
N ALA A 131 2.96 3.09 -14.27
CA ALA A 131 3.60 2.26 -13.26
C ALA A 131 5.01 2.71 -12.84
N PRO A 132 5.96 2.99 -13.77
CA PRO A 132 7.29 3.43 -13.36
C PRO A 132 7.25 4.75 -12.57
N TRP A 133 6.32 5.64 -12.89
CA TRP A 133 6.15 6.92 -12.19
C TRP A 133 5.67 6.75 -10.75
N THR A 134 4.81 5.76 -10.46
CA THR A 134 4.40 5.46 -9.08
C THR A 134 5.56 5.01 -8.19
N ALA A 135 6.44 4.17 -8.73
CA ALA A 135 7.65 3.73 -8.04
C ALA A 135 8.64 4.90 -7.87
N LEU A 136 8.81 5.75 -8.90
CA LEU A 136 9.61 6.98 -8.80
C LEU A 136 9.06 7.96 -7.75
N GLN A 137 7.74 8.08 -7.62
CA GLN A 137 7.10 8.89 -6.57
C GLN A 137 7.46 8.35 -5.17
N THR A 138 7.46 7.04 -4.99
CA THR A 138 7.88 6.39 -3.74
C THR A 138 9.37 6.64 -3.46
N VAL A 139 10.22 6.55 -4.48
CA VAL A 139 11.65 6.86 -4.41
C VAL A 139 11.88 8.32 -3.99
N ALA A 140 11.22 9.28 -4.65
CA ALA A 140 11.31 10.70 -4.34
C ALA A 140 10.85 11.01 -2.91
N MET A 141 9.78 10.36 -2.45
CA MET A 141 9.32 10.46 -1.06
C MET A 141 10.37 9.89 -0.07
N GLY A 142 11.02 8.78 -0.40
CA GLY A 142 12.06 8.15 0.42
C GLY A 142 13.35 8.96 0.49
N LEU A 143 13.73 9.62 -0.61
CA LEU A 143 14.89 10.50 -0.71
C LEU A 143 14.66 11.88 -0.08
N GLY A 144 13.43 12.22 0.26
CA GLY A 144 13.09 13.56 0.74
C GLY A 144 13.24 14.62 -0.35
N ALA A 145 12.89 14.28 -1.60
CA ALA A 145 12.93 15.19 -2.74
C ALA A 145 12.18 16.51 -2.46
N ASN A 146 12.54 17.55 -3.20
CA ASN A 146 11.89 18.85 -3.09
C ASN A 146 10.44 18.81 -3.63
N ARG A 147 9.68 19.87 -3.36
CA ARG A 147 8.26 19.93 -3.74
C ARG A 147 8.05 19.86 -5.26
N ASP A 148 8.89 20.56 -6.03
CA ASP A 148 8.77 20.62 -7.48
C ASP A 148 8.92 19.25 -8.14
N GLU A 149 9.87 18.43 -7.67
CA GLU A 149 10.06 17.06 -8.15
C GLU A 149 8.87 16.17 -7.79
N LYS A 150 8.38 16.25 -6.55
CA LYS A 150 7.20 15.50 -6.09
C LYS A 150 5.94 15.87 -6.89
N ASP A 151 5.75 17.15 -7.18
CA ASP A 151 4.61 17.65 -7.96
C ASP A 151 4.75 17.31 -9.45
N ARG A 152 5.97 17.27 -9.99
CA ARG A 152 6.22 16.76 -11.34
C ARG A 152 5.83 15.29 -11.46
N LEU A 153 6.32 14.44 -10.56
CA LEU A 153 5.98 13.01 -10.56
C LEU A 153 4.48 12.78 -10.37
N TRP A 154 3.84 13.59 -9.51
CA TRP A 154 2.38 13.56 -9.36
C TRP A 154 1.66 13.82 -10.69
N ARG A 155 2.06 14.88 -11.42
CA ARG A 155 1.48 15.19 -12.74
C ARG A 155 1.68 14.07 -13.75
N GLU A 156 2.89 13.52 -13.84
CA GLU A 156 3.16 12.38 -14.74
C GLU A 156 2.21 11.21 -14.46
N ILE A 157 1.92 10.92 -13.19
CA ILE A 157 0.97 9.87 -12.85
C ILE A 157 -0.45 10.27 -13.22
N THR A 158 -0.92 11.44 -12.78
CA THR A 158 -2.32 11.84 -12.96
C THR A 158 -2.69 12.13 -14.40
N ASP A 159 -1.75 12.54 -15.25
CA ASP A 159 -1.98 12.73 -16.68
C ASP A 159 -2.23 11.39 -17.40
N ARG A 160 -1.77 10.27 -16.83
CA ARG A 160 -1.94 8.90 -17.36
C ARG A 160 -3.07 8.14 -16.68
N ALA A 161 -3.12 8.19 -15.35
CA ALA A 161 -4.05 7.44 -14.51
C ALA A 161 -4.48 8.29 -13.29
N PRO A 162 -5.50 9.17 -13.45
CA PRO A 162 -5.93 10.12 -12.41
C PRO A 162 -6.35 9.47 -11.08
N ALA A 163 -6.94 8.28 -11.14
CA ALA A 163 -7.47 7.56 -9.99
C ALA A 163 -6.51 6.48 -9.44
N LEU A 164 -5.23 6.48 -9.83
CA LEU A 164 -4.29 5.39 -9.49
C LEU A 164 -4.04 5.29 -7.98
N PHE A 165 -4.68 4.31 -7.33
CA PHE A 165 -4.70 4.08 -5.89
C PHE A 165 -3.33 4.20 -5.18
N PRO A 166 -2.27 3.46 -5.59
CA PRO A 166 -0.96 3.53 -4.90
C PRO A 166 -0.31 4.92 -5.00
N ALA A 167 -0.63 5.69 -6.04
CA ALA A 167 -0.12 7.06 -6.20
C ALA A 167 -0.79 8.03 -5.23
N HIS A 168 -2.11 7.91 -5.03
CA HIS A 168 -2.85 8.70 -4.04
C HIS A 168 -2.40 8.37 -2.60
N MET A 169 -2.21 7.08 -2.29
CA MET A 169 -1.62 6.64 -1.03
C MET A 169 -0.25 7.31 -0.78
N THR A 170 0.62 7.34 -1.79
CA THR A 170 1.95 7.97 -1.67
C THR A 170 1.88 9.50 -1.60
N ARG A 171 0.93 10.11 -2.33
CA ARG A 171 0.69 11.55 -2.34
C ARG A 171 0.30 12.07 -0.96
N VAL A 172 -0.69 11.44 -0.33
CA VAL A 172 -1.14 11.81 1.03
C VAL A 172 0.03 11.77 2.02
N ARG A 173 0.82 10.70 2.00
CA ARG A 173 1.97 10.56 2.91
C ARG A 173 3.04 11.61 2.67
N THR A 174 3.29 11.94 1.41
CA THR A 174 4.24 12.97 0.98
C THR A 174 3.85 14.36 1.48
N LEU A 175 2.56 14.64 1.53
CA LEU A 175 1.99 15.90 2.01
C LEU A 175 1.87 15.98 3.54
N SER A 176 2.21 14.92 4.28
CA SER A 176 2.14 14.96 5.75
C SER A 176 3.11 15.99 6.36
N PRO A 177 2.79 16.55 7.55
CA PRO A 177 3.70 17.44 8.29
C PRO A 177 5.09 16.86 8.53
N THR A 178 5.16 15.54 8.70
CA THR A 178 6.43 14.84 8.93
C THR A 178 7.32 14.70 7.70
N ARG A 179 6.81 15.09 6.51
CA ARG A 179 7.51 14.99 5.22
C ARG A 179 7.55 16.31 4.44
N GLY A 180 7.27 17.43 5.11
CA GLY A 180 7.43 18.78 4.58
C GLY A 180 6.18 19.38 3.92
N GLY A 181 5.01 18.76 4.07
CA GLY A 181 3.72 19.39 3.76
C GLY A 181 3.00 19.86 5.03
N THR A 182 1.68 20.07 4.94
CA THR A 182 0.82 20.43 6.10
C THR A 182 -0.32 19.45 6.30
N THR A 183 -0.94 19.49 7.48
CA THR A 183 -2.15 18.68 7.78
C THR A 183 -3.27 19.02 6.79
N GLU A 184 -3.45 20.31 6.50
CA GLU A 184 -4.46 20.81 5.56
C GLU A 184 -4.21 20.29 4.14
N GLU A 185 -2.97 20.36 3.64
CA GLU A 185 -2.64 19.83 2.31
C GLU A 185 -2.89 18.32 2.22
N MET A 186 -2.51 17.57 3.26
CA MET A 186 -2.68 16.12 3.33
C MET A 186 -4.16 15.72 3.30
N PHE A 187 -4.99 16.34 4.14
CA PHE A 187 -6.43 16.05 4.16
C PHE A 187 -7.15 16.55 2.92
N ALA A 188 -6.78 17.72 2.38
CA ALA A 188 -7.34 18.19 1.11
C ALA A 188 -7.05 17.22 -0.04
N SER A 189 -5.83 16.68 -0.12
CA SER A 189 -5.48 15.67 -1.13
C SER A 189 -6.23 14.35 -0.91
N ALA A 190 -6.48 13.96 0.34
CA ALA A 190 -7.19 12.74 0.64
C ALA A 190 -8.70 12.85 0.36
N GLY A 191 -9.33 13.98 0.71
CA GLY A 191 -10.72 14.26 0.36
C GLY A 191 -10.94 14.33 -1.16
N ALA A 192 -10.05 15.03 -1.88
CA ALA A 192 -10.09 15.10 -3.34
C ALA A 192 -9.92 13.75 -4.05
N SER A 193 -9.40 12.72 -3.36
CA SER A 193 -9.34 11.36 -3.92
C SER A 193 -10.73 10.76 -4.15
N ALA A 194 -11.71 11.11 -3.31
CA ALA A 194 -13.10 10.67 -3.49
C ALA A 194 -13.76 11.33 -4.70
N ASP A 195 -13.40 12.58 -5.03
CA ASP A 195 -13.96 13.32 -6.16
C ASP A 195 -13.51 12.77 -7.53
N VAL A 196 -12.33 12.13 -7.58
CA VAL A 196 -11.76 11.55 -8.82
C VAL A 196 -11.98 10.04 -8.92
N ALA A 197 -12.48 9.41 -7.85
CA ALA A 197 -12.72 7.97 -7.80
C ALA A 197 -13.88 7.61 -8.75
N PRO A 198 -13.70 6.62 -9.65
CA PRO A 198 -14.82 5.97 -10.31
C PRO A 198 -15.81 5.41 -9.29
N GLU A 199 -17.08 5.29 -9.67
CA GLU A 199 -18.09 4.66 -8.81
C GLU A 199 -17.69 3.21 -8.47
N GLY A 200 -17.74 2.87 -7.19
CA GLY A 200 -17.33 1.55 -6.69
C GLY A 200 -15.83 1.34 -6.50
N ASP A 201 -14.99 2.33 -6.85
CA ASP A 201 -13.54 2.26 -6.65
C ASP A 201 -13.16 2.41 -5.16
N PRO A 202 -12.19 1.63 -4.65
CA PRO A 202 -11.76 1.71 -3.25
C PRO A 202 -10.96 2.98 -2.89
N LEU A 203 -10.60 3.83 -3.86
CA LEU A 203 -9.78 5.04 -3.67
C LEU A 203 -10.19 5.94 -2.49
N PRO A 204 -11.49 6.15 -2.17
CA PRO A 204 -11.89 6.95 -1.01
C PRO A 204 -11.31 6.46 0.34
N ALA A 205 -10.88 5.19 0.43
CA ALA A 205 -10.19 4.66 1.60
C ALA A 205 -8.87 5.39 1.93
N VAL A 206 -8.31 6.15 0.99
CA VAL A 206 -7.12 7.00 1.21
C VAL A 206 -7.36 8.06 2.30
N LEU A 207 -8.61 8.48 2.56
CA LEU A 207 -8.92 9.37 3.69
C LEU A 207 -8.57 8.74 5.05
N ALA A 208 -8.79 7.43 5.21
CA ALA A 208 -8.38 6.71 6.42
C ALA A 208 -6.85 6.68 6.58
N LEU A 209 -6.09 6.64 5.48
CA LEU A 209 -4.63 6.77 5.53
C LEU A 209 -4.21 8.15 6.05
N ALA A 210 -4.87 9.23 5.62
CA ALA A 210 -4.56 10.59 6.07
C ALA A 210 -4.74 10.71 7.60
N HIS A 211 -5.80 10.11 8.15
CA HIS A 211 -5.97 10.01 9.61
C HIS A 211 -4.86 9.21 10.29
N ALA A 212 -4.42 8.09 9.69
CA ALA A 212 -3.32 7.30 10.23
C ALA A 212 -2.00 8.07 10.23
N GLU A 213 -1.68 8.77 9.13
CA GLU A 213 -0.51 9.63 9.01
C GLU A 213 -0.55 10.81 10.01
N HIS A 214 -1.73 11.41 10.22
CA HIS A 214 -1.91 12.48 11.21
C HIS A 214 -1.61 11.97 12.64
N LEU A 215 -2.19 10.84 13.05
CA LEU A 215 -1.93 10.27 14.39
C LEU A 215 -0.47 9.85 14.56
N ARG A 216 0.16 9.31 13.52
CA ARG A 216 1.60 9.01 13.52
C ARG A 216 2.45 10.28 13.68
N GLY A 217 2.04 11.37 13.05
CA GLY A 217 2.67 12.68 13.22
C GLY A 217 2.56 13.20 14.65
N GLU A 218 1.37 13.11 15.24
CA GLU A 218 1.12 13.49 16.62
C GLU A 218 1.91 12.64 17.62
N GLU A 219 1.99 11.33 17.42
CA GLU A 219 2.81 10.45 18.24
C GLU A 219 4.28 10.89 18.24
N LYS A 220 4.82 11.17 17.04
CA LYS A 220 6.19 11.66 16.88
C LYS A 220 6.41 13.02 17.54
N ARG A 221 5.45 13.94 17.42
CA ARG A 221 5.49 15.24 18.07
C ARG A 221 5.55 15.09 19.59
N LEU A 222 4.67 14.27 20.16
CA LEU A 222 4.63 13.98 21.59
C LEU A 222 5.93 13.37 22.12
N VAL A 223 6.53 12.44 21.37
CA VAL A 223 7.83 11.85 21.71
C VAL A 223 8.95 12.90 21.63
N ALA A 224 8.95 13.74 20.61
CA ALA A 224 9.93 14.84 20.47
C ALA A 224 9.81 15.88 21.61
N GLU A 225 8.61 16.07 22.15
CA GLU A 225 8.33 16.90 23.34
C GLU A 225 8.74 16.24 24.67
N GLY A 226 9.32 15.03 24.63
CA GLY A 226 9.87 14.34 25.78
C GLY A 226 8.89 13.38 26.47
N LYS A 227 7.71 13.13 25.89
CA LYS A 227 6.85 12.05 26.41
C LYS A 227 7.49 10.69 26.14
N ASN A 228 7.35 9.78 27.10
CA ASN A 228 7.72 8.38 26.90
C ASN A 228 6.90 7.80 25.71
N PRO A 229 7.51 7.01 24.80
CA PRO A 229 6.83 6.44 23.64
C PRO A 229 5.54 5.68 23.95
N GLU A 230 5.50 4.88 25.02
CA GLU A 230 4.30 4.13 25.41
C GLU A 230 3.19 5.08 25.87
N ILE A 231 3.54 6.14 26.59
CA ILE A 231 2.59 7.16 27.04
C ILE A 231 2.09 8.01 25.87
N ALA A 232 2.98 8.35 24.92
CA ALA A 232 2.61 9.06 23.70
C ALA A 232 1.60 8.23 22.90
N HIS A 233 1.86 6.93 22.73
CA HIS A 233 0.98 5.98 22.06
C HIS A 233 -0.40 5.86 22.73
N LEU A 234 -0.44 5.64 24.05
CA LEU A 234 -1.68 5.56 24.82
C LEU A 234 -2.46 6.90 24.84
N GLY A 235 -1.74 8.01 24.70
CA GLY A 235 -2.29 9.35 24.62
C GLY A 235 -2.89 9.71 23.26
N LEU A 236 -2.71 8.87 22.23
CA LEU A 236 -3.38 9.04 20.94
C LEU A 236 -4.87 8.80 21.13
N GLY A 237 -5.65 9.88 21.11
CA GLY A 237 -7.11 9.82 21.24
C GLY A 237 -7.78 8.98 20.15
N ARG A 238 -9.09 8.79 20.31
CA ARG A 238 -9.93 8.17 19.28
C ARG A 238 -10.17 9.16 18.14
N LEU A 239 -10.41 8.63 16.94
CA LEU A 239 -11.07 9.41 15.90
C LEU A 239 -12.50 9.69 16.35
N HIS A 240 -12.98 10.93 16.19
CA HIS A 240 -14.33 11.33 16.60
C HIS A 240 -14.82 12.52 15.78
N GLY A 241 -16.13 12.79 15.85
CA GLY A 241 -16.75 13.95 15.21
C GLY A 241 -16.95 13.78 13.70
N GLU A 242 -17.01 14.92 13.00
CA GLU A 242 -17.26 15.03 11.56
C GLU A 242 -16.35 14.13 10.70
N PRO A 243 -15.03 14.00 10.94
CA PRO A 243 -14.19 13.16 10.09
C PRO A 243 -14.53 11.67 10.14
N VAL A 244 -15.06 11.17 11.26
CA VAL A 244 -15.51 9.77 11.36
C VAL A 244 -16.81 9.55 10.58
N GLN A 245 -17.70 10.55 10.56
CA GLN A 245 -18.93 10.49 9.78
C GLN A 245 -18.61 10.45 8.28
N GLU A 246 -17.69 11.30 7.82
CA GLU A 246 -17.23 11.30 6.43
C GLU A 246 -16.62 9.94 6.04
N LEU A 247 -15.75 9.38 6.88
CA LEU A 247 -15.20 8.03 6.65
C LEU A 247 -16.29 6.96 6.56
N PHE A 248 -17.30 7.02 7.43
CA PHE A 248 -18.43 6.09 7.41
C PHE A 248 -19.24 6.21 6.12
N ASP A 249 -19.52 7.43 5.67
CA ASP A 249 -20.28 7.67 4.44
C ASP A 249 -19.53 7.19 3.19
N LEU A 250 -18.22 7.43 3.12
CA LEU A 250 -17.36 6.91 2.05
C LEU A 250 -17.30 5.37 2.06
N ALA A 251 -17.07 4.77 3.23
CA ALA A 251 -17.00 3.31 3.38
C ALA A 251 -18.30 2.63 2.98
N ARG A 252 -19.43 3.18 3.41
CA ARG A 252 -20.77 2.69 3.06
C ARG A 252 -21.05 2.83 1.57
N SER A 253 -20.79 4.01 0.99
CA SER A 253 -20.98 4.25 -0.45
C SER A 253 -20.16 3.27 -1.29
N TRP A 254 -18.90 3.04 -0.90
CA TRP A 254 -18.07 2.01 -1.53
C TRP A 254 -18.66 0.61 -1.36
N ALA A 255 -19.03 0.20 -0.14
CA ALA A 255 -19.59 -1.13 0.10
C ALA A 255 -20.89 -1.41 -0.69
N GLU A 256 -21.72 -0.39 -0.90
CA GLU A 256 -22.97 -0.49 -1.67
C GLU A 256 -22.74 -0.61 -3.18
N ASN A 257 -21.63 -0.05 -3.70
CA ASN A 257 -21.38 0.08 -5.14
C ASN A 257 -20.08 -0.63 -5.60
N ALA A 258 -19.43 -1.40 -4.72
CA ALA A 258 -18.09 -1.93 -4.94
C ALA A 258 -17.98 -2.72 -6.24
N VAL A 259 -16.97 -2.38 -7.04
CA VAL A 259 -16.51 -3.19 -8.17
C VAL A 259 -15.24 -3.95 -7.76
N PRO A 260 -15.01 -5.19 -8.24
CA PRO A 260 -13.81 -5.94 -7.90
C PRO A 260 -12.54 -5.14 -8.25
N HIS A 261 -11.65 -4.96 -7.27
CA HIS A 261 -10.44 -4.16 -7.46
C HIS A 261 -9.23 -4.77 -6.75
N VAL A 262 -8.05 -4.68 -7.39
CA VAL A 262 -6.80 -5.28 -6.86
C VAL A 262 -6.36 -4.70 -5.50
N TYR A 263 -6.89 -3.53 -5.12
CA TYR A 263 -6.60 -2.86 -3.84
C TYR A 263 -7.72 -2.97 -2.80
N ASP A 264 -8.76 -3.79 -3.00
CA ASP A 264 -9.88 -3.96 -2.04
C ASP A 264 -9.39 -4.35 -0.65
N THR A 265 -8.43 -5.28 -0.57
CA THR A 265 -7.85 -5.70 0.71
C THR A 265 -7.16 -4.54 1.44
N GLN A 266 -6.45 -3.68 0.71
CA GLN A 266 -5.79 -2.51 1.29
C GLN A 266 -6.82 -1.49 1.78
N ALA A 267 -7.92 -1.27 1.05
CA ALA A 267 -9.00 -0.38 1.46
C ALA A 267 -9.76 -0.89 2.68
N HIS A 268 -10.08 -2.19 2.74
CA HIS A 268 -10.65 -2.80 3.93
C HIS A 268 -9.72 -2.66 5.15
N HIS A 269 -8.40 -2.80 5.01
CA HIS A 269 -7.50 -2.53 6.13
C HIS A 269 -7.46 -1.07 6.57
N LEU A 270 -7.57 -0.12 5.64
CA LEU A 270 -7.61 1.31 5.96
C LEU A 270 -8.87 1.67 6.72
N PHE A 271 -10.05 1.31 6.20
CA PHE A 271 -11.32 1.54 6.89
C PHE A 271 -11.44 0.73 8.18
N GLY A 272 -11.05 -0.55 8.17
CA GLY A 272 -11.06 -1.41 9.36
C GLY A 272 -10.21 -0.87 10.50
N TRP A 273 -9.02 -0.36 10.19
CA TRP A 273 -8.19 0.37 11.16
C TRP A 273 -8.88 1.64 11.67
N ALA A 274 -9.45 2.45 10.78
CA ALA A 274 -10.05 3.72 11.15
C ALA A 274 -11.26 3.52 12.08
N PHE A 275 -12.15 2.58 11.77
CA PHE A 275 -13.31 2.27 12.61
C PHE A 275 -12.93 1.59 13.93
N HIS A 276 -11.90 0.73 13.93
CA HIS A 276 -11.34 0.19 15.19
C HIS A 276 -10.83 1.33 16.08
N ARG A 277 -10.08 2.28 15.50
CA ARG A 277 -9.57 3.47 16.20
C ARG A 277 -10.69 4.42 16.65
N ALA A 278 -11.77 4.54 15.89
CA ALA A 278 -12.95 5.33 16.25
C ALA A 278 -13.81 4.66 17.35
N GLY A 279 -13.58 3.37 17.66
CA GLY A 279 -14.42 2.62 18.60
C GLY A 279 -15.77 2.22 18.01
N MET A 280 -15.83 1.99 16.71
CA MET A 280 -17.00 1.51 15.98
C MET A 280 -16.84 0.02 15.66
N PRO A 281 -17.20 -0.89 16.57
CA PRO A 281 -16.85 -2.30 16.46
C PRO A 281 -17.51 -3.02 15.29
N ASP A 282 -18.74 -2.65 14.92
CA ASP A 282 -19.46 -3.37 13.85
C ASP A 282 -18.89 -3.07 12.46
N PRO A 283 -18.69 -1.80 12.04
CA PRO A 283 -17.99 -1.50 10.79
C PRO A 283 -16.56 -2.04 10.76
N ALA A 284 -15.83 -1.93 11.88
CA ALA A 284 -14.46 -2.45 11.97
C ALA A 284 -14.43 -3.98 11.77
N ARG A 285 -15.36 -4.70 12.41
CA ARG A 285 -15.52 -6.15 12.24
C ARG A 285 -15.87 -6.52 10.81
N TRP A 286 -16.76 -5.78 10.16
CA TRP A 286 -17.14 -6.05 8.76
C TRP A 286 -15.92 -5.93 7.84
N HIS A 287 -15.21 -4.79 7.86
CA HIS A 287 -14.05 -4.59 7.00
C HIS A 287 -12.92 -5.60 7.28
N LEU A 288 -12.59 -5.86 8.55
CA LEU A 288 -11.56 -6.85 8.89
C LEU A 288 -12.03 -8.28 8.66
N GLY A 289 -13.34 -8.53 8.69
CA GLY A 289 -13.91 -9.79 8.23
C GLY A 289 -13.66 -9.97 6.73
N SER A 290 -13.93 -8.95 5.91
CA SER A 290 -13.84 -9.02 4.44
C SER A 290 -12.44 -9.31 3.89
N VAL A 291 -11.37 -9.02 4.62
CA VAL A 291 -9.99 -9.35 4.17
C VAL A 291 -9.62 -10.82 4.36
N GLY A 292 -10.39 -11.58 5.15
CA GLY A 292 -10.07 -12.96 5.52
C GLY A 292 -8.69 -13.09 6.15
N ARG A 293 -7.83 -13.95 5.59
CA ARG A 293 -6.46 -14.16 6.07
C ARG A 293 -5.45 -13.14 5.55
N HIS A 294 -5.83 -12.27 4.63
CA HIS A 294 -4.87 -11.36 4.03
C HIS A 294 -4.58 -10.18 4.96
N SER A 295 -3.29 -9.82 5.10
CA SER A 295 -2.85 -8.68 5.90
C SER A 295 -2.03 -7.69 5.07
N CYS A 296 -2.38 -6.41 5.13
CA CYS A 296 -1.58 -5.29 4.62
C CYS A 296 -0.71 -4.65 5.70
N ASP A 297 0.42 -4.06 5.30
CA ASP A 297 1.30 -3.35 6.23
C ASP A 297 0.74 -2.00 6.66
N LEU A 298 0.13 -1.26 5.73
CA LEU A 298 -0.52 0.01 6.04
C LEU A 298 -1.99 -0.22 6.41
N PRO A 299 -2.52 0.54 7.39
CA PRO A 299 -1.85 1.58 8.17
C PRO A 299 -1.14 1.03 9.44
N TRP A 300 -1.27 -0.25 9.73
CA TRP A 300 -0.85 -0.91 10.98
C TRP A 300 0.63 -0.71 11.34
N SER A 301 1.52 -0.70 10.35
CA SER A 301 2.97 -0.46 10.49
C SER A 301 3.34 0.87 11.15
N PHE A 302 2.41 1.82 11.21
CA PHE A 302 2.65 3.09 11.90
C PHE A 302 2.64 2.95 13.42
N PHE A 303 1.99 1.91 13.95
CA PHE A 303 1.68 1.76 15.36
C PHE A 303 2.30 0.51 15.99
N GLY A 304 2.92 -0.36 15.18
CA GLY A 304 3.55 -1.59 15.64
C GLY A 304 3.88 -2.54 14.50
N ALA A 305 4.17 -3.80 14.84
CA ALA A 305 4.34 -4.84 13.83
C ALA A 305 2.99 -5.12 13.14
N PRO A 306 2.84 -4.93 11.82
CA PRO A 306 1.54 -4.92 11.15
C PRO A 306 0.68 -6.15 11.41
N ARG A 307 1.31 -7.32 11.35
CA ARG A 307 0.66 -8.62 11.58
C ARG A 307 0.14 -8.75 13.01
N ALA A 308 0.91 -8.30 14.00
CA ALA A 308 0.51 -8.35 15.40
C ALA A 308 -0.61 -7.35 15.69
N GLU A 309 -0.50 -6.15 15.14
CA GLU A 309 -1.51 -5.08 15.25
C GLU A 309 -2.85 -5.50 14.63
N THR A 310 -2.84 -6.05 13.42
CA THR A 310 -4.03 -6.59 12.74
C THR A 310 -4.64 -7.73 13.55
N ALA A 311 -3.83 -8.68 14.00
CA ALA A 311 -4.30 -9.83 14.76
C ALA A 311 -4.90 -9.45 16.12
N ARG A 312 -4.34 -8.43 16.79
CA ARG A 312 -4.91 -7.87 18.01
C ARG A 312 -6.28 -7.25 17.75
N ALA A 313 -6.41 -6.40 16.73
CA ALA A 313 -7.69 -5.79 16.37
C ALA A 313 -8.75 -6.86 16.04
N MET A 314 -8.40 -7.87 15.23
CA MET A 314 -9.28 -9.00 14.93
C MET A 314 -9.67 -9.78 16.19
N ALA A 315 -8.75 -10.03 17.12
CA ALA A 315 -9.05 -10.74 18.37
C ALA A 315 -10.01 -9.96 19.28
N GLU A 316 -9.77 -8.65 19.45
CA GLU A 316 -10.63 -7.75 20.24
C GLU A 316 -12.04 -7.67 19.65
N LEU A 317 -12.13 -7.68 18.31
CA LEU A 317 -13.41 -7.69 17.62
C LEU A 317 -14.01 -9.09 17.60
N GLY A 318 -13.25 -10.18 17.74
CA GLY A 318 -13.75 -11.55 17.56
C GLY A 318 -13.98 -11.90 16.08
N VAL A 319 -13.11 -11.41 15.19
CA VAL A 319 -13.03 -11.78 13.78
C VAL A 319 -12.21 -13.07 13.63
N ASP A 320 -12.74 -14.04 12.90
CA ASP A 320 -12.00 -15.25 12.51
C ASP A 320 -11.51 -15.10 11.06
N PRO A 321 -10.19 -15.02 10.81
CA PRO A 321 -9.64 -14.83 9.47
C PRO A 321 -9.88 -16.02 8.53
N THR A 322 -10.26 -17.19 9.06
CA THR A 322 -10.50 -18.42 8.28
C THR A 322 -11.96 -18.60 7.85
N ALA A 323 -12.86 -17.75 8.33
CA ALA A 323 -14.29 -17.89 8.07
C ALA A 323 -14.64 -17.90 6.57
N HIS A 324 -13.87 -17.19 5.74
CA HIS A 324 -14.02 -17.17 4.27
C HIS A 324 -13.70 -18.52 3.61
N ASP A 325 -12.78 -19.31 4.16
CA ASP A 325 -12.40 -20.60 3.57
C ASP A 325 -13.51 -21.67 3.77
N THR A 326 -14.46 -21.42 4.68
CA THR A 326 -15.55 -22.36 5.02
C THR A 326 -16.84 -22.15 4.24
N VAL A 327 -17.01 -21.01 3.57
CA VAL A 327 -18.23 -20.68 2.83
C VAL A 327 -17.85 -20.46 1.37
N GLY A 328 -17.92 -21.53 0.57
CA GLY A 328 -17.87 -21.39 -0.88
C GLY A 328 -19.07 -20.56 -1.36
N GLY A 329 -18.85 -19.30 -1.73
CA GLY A 329 -19.76 -18.49 -2.54
C GLY A 329 -20.41 -17.28 -1.85
N ASP A 330 -20.17 -16.13 -2.49
CA ASP A 330 -20.81 -14.82 -2.38
C ASP A 330 -20.47 -13.94 -1.14
N PRO A 331 -19.61 -12.91 -1.30
CA PRO A 331 -19.25 -11.97 -0.24
C PRO A 331 -20.32 -10.89 0.01
N ARG A 332 -21.49 -10.94 -0.67
CA ARG A 332 -22.62 -10.05 -0.40
C ARG A 332 -23.31 -10.43 0.91
N ARG A 333 -22.66 -10.12 2.03
CA ARG A 333 -23.36 -9.90 3.30
C ARG A 333 -23.56 -8.39 3.44
N ASP A 334 -24.82 -8.01 3.46
CA ASP A 334 -25.30 -6.63 3.57
C ASP A 334 -24.47 -5.81 4.59
N PRO A 335 -24.19 -4.53 4.27
CA PRO A 335 -23.48 -3.60 5.16
C PRO A 335 -24.22 -3.33 6.48
#